data_AF-A0A1H9NKA2-F1
#
_entry.id   AF-A0A1H9NKA2-F1
#
_cell.length_a   1.000
_cell.length_b   1.000
_cell.length_c   1.000
_cell.angle_alpha   90.00
_cell.angle_beta   90.00
_cell.angle_gamma   90.00
#
_symmetry.space_group_name_H-M   'P 1'
#
loop_
_entity.id
_entity.type
_entity.pdbx_description
1 polymer ?
#
loop_
_entity_poly.entity_id
_entity_poly.type
_entity_poly.pdbx_seq_one_letter_code
_entity_poly.pdbx_strand_id
1 'polypeptide(L)' 'MNHDIPDHKATFPISVVEELTQLSGRQIRYYEEQGLISPKRNLGNRRLFSLNDIERLKQIKTLIDKGINIAGIKAMLKD' A
#
# COMPACT_ATOMS: atom_id res chain seq x y z
N MET A 1 0.26 6.24 -24.36
CA MET A 1 0.78 6.98 -23.20
C MET A 1 1.71 6.04 -22.46
N ASN A 2 3.01 6.28 -22.53
CA ASN A 2 4.03 5.34 -22.06
C ASN A 2 4.04 5.31 -20.53
N HIS A 3 3.58 4.20 -19.94
CA HIS A 3 3.89 3.87 -18.55
C HIS A 3 5.27 3.20 -18.54
N ASP A 4 6.34 4.00 -18.60
CA ASP A 4 7.73 3.50 -18.54
C ASP A 4 8.18 3.16 -17.09
N ILE A 5 7.26 3.24 -16.13
CA ILE A 5 7.50 2.84 -14.73
C ILE A 5 6.94 1.44 -14.56
N PRO A 6 7.79 0.42 -14.34
CA PRO A 6 7.30 -0.92 -14.02
C PRO A 6 6.44 -0.89 -12.76
N ASP A 7 5.32 -1.62 -12.73
CA ASP A 7 4.35 -1.56 -11.62
C ASP A 7 4.95 -1.90 -10.25
N HIS A 8 6.05 -2.65 -10.23
CA HIS A 8 6.80 -3.05 -9.04
C HIS A 8 7.90 -2.04 -8.63
N LYS A 9 8.14 -0.98 -9.41
CA LYS A 9 9.16 0.02 -9.12
C LYS A 9 8.64 1.02 -8.09
N ALA A 10 9.17 0.93 -6.88
CA ALA A 10 8.86 1.85 -5.79
C ALA A 10 9.31 3.30 -6.10
N THR A 11 8.36 4.18 -6.37
CA THR A 11 8.61 5.55 -6.85
C THR A 11 7.79 6.61 -6.09
N PHE A 12 6.63 6.25 -5.56
CA PHE A 12 5.68 7.20 -4.96
C PHE A 12 5.97 7.42 -3.47
N PRO A 13 6.04 8.68 -2.99
CA PRO A 13 6.11 8.96 -1.55
C PRO A 13 4.75 8.74 -0.88
N ILE A 14 4.75 8.59 0.45
CA ILE A 14 3.51 8.30 1.21
C ILE A 14 2.39 9.33 0.98
N SER A 15 2.72 10.62 0.79
CA SER A 15 1.72 11.67 0.55
C SER A 15 0.91 11.45 -0.72
N VAL A 16 1.56 11.02 -1.81
CA VAL A 16 0.88 10.68 -3.06
C VAL A 16 0.00 9.44 -2.86
N VAL A 17 0.46 8.48 -2.05
CA VAL A 17 -0.33 7.28 -1.74
C VAL A 17 -1.56 7.63 -0.89
N GLU A 18 -1.45 8.58 0.05
CA GLU A 18 -2.59 9.07 0.82
C GLU A 18 -3.68 9.63 -0.11
N GLU A 19 -3.30 10.47 -1.07
CA GLU A 19 -4.22 11.04 -2.06
C GLU A 19 -4.89 9.97 -2.95
N LEU A 20 -4.09 9.01 -3.44
CA LEU A 20 -4.59 7.97 -4.36
C LEU A 20 -5.42 6.89 -3.69
N THR A 21 -5.23 6.64 -2.39
CA THR A 21 -5.90 5.56 -1.66
C THR A 21 -6.97 6.06 -0.70
N GLN A 22 -6.99 7.37 -0.41
CA GLN A 22 -7.84 7.97 0.63
C GLN A 22 -7.60 7.35 2.03
N LEU A 23 -6.41 6.77 2.23
CA LEU A 23 -5.95 6.30 3.53
C LEU A 23 -5.04 7.36 4.15
N SER A 24 -5.13 7.54 5.46
CA SER A 24 -4.13 8.30 6.18
C SER A 24 -2.79 7.56 6.22
N GLY A 25 -1.70 8.30 6.33
CA GLY A 25 -0.36 7.73 6.46
C GLY A 25 -0.22 6.89 7.73
N ARG A 26 -1.03 7.17 8.76
CA ARG A 26 -1.15 6.30 9.94
C ARG A 26 -1.71 4.93 9.57
N GLN A 27 -2.79 4.86 8.80
CA GLN A 27 -3.35 3.59 8.32
C GLN A 27 -2.37 2.84 7.44
N ILE A 28 -1.69 3.53 6.50
CA ILE A 28 -0.71 2.90 5.61
C ILE A 28 0.44 2.27 6.43
N ARG A 29 1.00 3.01 7.40
CA ARG A 29 2.05 2.49 8.30
C ARG A 29 1.55 1.33 9.14
N TYR A 30 0.33 1.41 9.65
CA TYR A 30 -0.28 0.30 10.38
C TYR A 30 -0.42 -0.95 9.50
N TYR A 31 -0.85 -0.82 8.25
CA TYR A 31 -0.95 -1.97 7.33
C TYR A 31 0.42 -2.57 6.96
N GLU A 32 1.45 -1.74 6.81
CA GLU A 32 2.85 -2.19 6.70
C GLU A 32 3.32 -2.94 7.96
N GLU A 33 3.07 -2.41 9.17
CA GLU A 33 3.40 -3.07 10.44
C GLU A 33 2.69 -4.42 10.58
N GLN A 34 1.48 -4.53 10.01
CA GLN A 34 0.75 -5.79 9.92
C GLN A 34 1.29 -6.71 8.81
N GLY A 35 2.23 -6.29 7.98
CA GLY A 35 2.81 -7.09 6.89
C GLY A 35 1.87 -7.28 5.70
N LEU A 36 0.89 -6.39 5.52
CA LEU A 36 -0.04 -6.43 4.38
C LEU A 36 0.57 -5.84 3.09
N ILE A 37 1.57 -4.98 3.27
CA ILE A 37 2.40 -4.35 2.23
C ILE A 37 3.86 -4.32 2.71
N SER A 38 4.80 -4.17 1.77
CA SER A 38 6.23 -4.07 2.08
C SER A 38 6.92 -3.02 1.18
N PRO A 39 6.61 -1.72 1.37
CA PRO A 39 7.19 -0.66 0.56
C PRO A 39 8.70 -0.60 0.73
N LYS A 40 9.41 -0.22 -0.35
CA LYS A 40 10.86 -0.02 -0.28
C LYS A 40 11.19 1.28 0.47
N ARG A 41 12.43 1.42 0.90
CA ARG A 41 12.96 2.67 1.47
C ARG A 41 14.02 3.24 0.55
N ASN A 42 14.04 4.56 0.42
CA ASN A 42 15.12 5.27 -0.28
C ASN A 42 16.33 5.50 0.65
N LEU A 43 17.40 6.10 0.11
CA LEU A 43 18.62 6.42 0.87
C LEU A 43 18.36 7.33 2.08
N GLY A 44 17.35 8.20 2.01
CA GLY A 44 16.92 9.06 3.12
C GLY A 44 15.97 8.38 4.10
N ASN A 45 15.86 7.04 4.07
CA ASN A 45 14.99 6.23 4.91
C ASN A 45 13.49 6.57 4.80
N ARG A 46 13.05 7.18 3.69
CA ARG A 46 11.65 7.43 3.39
C ARG A 46 11.05 6.25 2.63
N ARG A 47 9.81 5.90 2.94
CA ARG A 47 9.06 4.86 2.22
C ARG A 47 8.74 5.33 0.80
N LEU A 48 8.99 4.45 -0.15
CA LEU A 48 8.57 4.56 -1.53
C LEU A 48 7.67 3.37 -1.85
N PHE A 49 6.56 3.67 -2.50
CA PHE A 49 5.52 2.73 -2.87
C PHE A 49 5.54 2.53 -4.37
N SER A 50 5.27 1.31 -4.79
CA SER A 50 5.06 0.92 -6.18
C SER A 50 3.57 1.04 -6.55
N LEU A 51 3.24 0.89 -7.84
CA LEU A 51 1.83 0.83 -8.25
C LEU A 51 1.14 -0.40 -7.63
N ASN A 52 1.85 -1.53 -7.53
CA ASN A 52 1.35 -2.73 -6.86
C ASN A 52 1.00 -2.48 -5.38
N ASP A 53 1.84 -1.70 -4.66
CA ASP A 53 1.53 -1.34 -3.27
C ASP A 53 0.26 -0.48 -3.18
N ILE A 54 0.05 0.43 -4.12
CA ILE A 54 -1.13 1.30 -4.17
C ILE A 54 -2.40 0.47 -4.44
N GLU A 55 -2.38 -0.45 -5.41
CA GLU A 55 -3.51 -1.32 -5.70
C GLU A 55 -3.83 -2.25 -4.53
N ARG A 56 -2.79 -2.80 -3.88
CA ARG A 56 -2.91 -3.57 -2.65
C ARG A 56 -3.57 -2.75 -1.52
N LEU A 57 -3.19 -1.50 -1.34
CA LEU A 57 -3.79 -0.60 -0.35
C LEU A 57 -5.26 -0.28 -0.65
N LYS A 58 -5.62 -0.06 -1.92
CA LYS A 58 -7.03 0.11 -2.33
C LYS A 58 -7.84 -1.15 -2.00
N GLN A 59 -7.30 -2.33 -2.28
CA GLN A 59 -7.95 -3.60 -1.94
C GLN A 59 -8.15 -3.74 -0.42
N ILE A 60 -7.11 -3.46 0.37
CA ILE A 60 -7.20 -3.47 1.85
C ILE A 60 -8.31 -2.52 2.33
N LYS A 61 -8.36 -1.29 1.80
CA LYS A 61 -9.41 -0.33 2.12
C LYS A 61 -10.80 -0.90 1.83
N THR A 62 -11.03 -1.47 0.64
CA THR A 62 -12.31 -2.08 0.29
C THR A 62 -12.71 -3.22 1.23
N LEU A 63 -11.76 -4.02 1.70
CA LEU A 63 -12.04 -5.11 2.64
C LEU A 63 -12.37 -4.59 4.04
N ILE A 64 -11.67 -3.54 4.50
CA ILE A 64 -11.99 -2.84 5.75
C ILE A 64 -13.38 -2.20 5.67
N ASP A 65 -13.73 -1.56 4.56
CA ASP A 65 -15.04 -0.94 4.33
C ASP A 65 -16.17 -2.00 4.34
N LYS A 66 -15.84 -3.26 4.03
CA LYS A 66 -16.75 -4.43 4.16
C LYS A 66 -16.80 -5.05 5.56
N GLY A 67 -16.10 -4.47 6.54
CA GLY A 67 -16.06 -4.96 7.92
C GLY A 67 -15.09 -6.12 8.17
N ILE A 68 -14.21 -6.44 7.22
CA ILE A 68 -13.23 -7.52 7.38
C ILE A 68 -12.07 -7.01 8.22
N ASN A 69 -11.73 -7.74 9.29
CA ASN A 69 -10.61 -7.40 10.14
C ASN A 69 -9.25 -7.75 9.51
N ILE A 70 -8.15 -7.25 10.12
CA ILE A 70 -6.79 -7.46 9.62
C ILE A 70 -6.44 -8.95 9.45
N ALA A 71 -6.86 -9.82 10.36
CA ALA A 71 -6.56 -11.25 10.27
C ALA A 71 -7.26 -11.90 9.05
N GLY A 72 -8.52 -11.55 8.82
CA GLY A 72 -9.28 -11.96 7.64
C GLY A 72 -8.65 -11.45 6.36
N ILE A 73 -8.24 -10.18 6.33
CA ILE A 73 -7.55 -9.58 5.19
C ILE A 73 -6.25 -10.34 4.90
N LYS A 74 -5.41 -10.62 5.91
CA LYS A 74 -4.17 -11.41 5.73
C LYS A 74 -4.46 -12.79 5.13
N ALA A 75 -5.52 -13.46 5.55
CA ALA A 75 -5.89 -14.76 5.03
C ALA A 75 -6.35 -14.71 3.56
N MET A 76 -7.12 -13.68 3.18
CA MET A 76 -7.60 -13.49 1.82
C MET A 76 -6.52 -13.06 0.82
N LEU A 77 -5.48 -12.41 1.34
CA LEU A 77 -4.44 -11.75 0.57
C LEU A 77 -3.13 -12.53 0.50
N LYS A 78 -3.07 -13.70 1.14
CA LYS A 78 -1.98 -14.67 0.99
C LYS A 78 -2.21 -15.46 -0.32
N ASP A 79 -1.31 -15.24 -1.27
CA ASP A 79 -1.02 -16.21 -2.33
C ASP A 79 -0.03 -17.27 -1.79
#